data_AF-A0A5C8ZJA5-F1
#
_entry.id   AF-A0A5C8ZJA5-F1
#
_cell.length_a   1.000
_cell.length_b   1.000
_cell.length_c   1.000
_cell.angle_alpha   90.00
_cell.angle_beta   90.00
_cell.angle_gamma   90.00
#
_symmetry.space_group_name_H-M   'P 1'
#
loop_
_entity.id
_entity.type
_entity.pdbx_description
1 polymer ?
#
loop_
_entity_poly.entity_id
_entity_poly.type
_entity_poly.pdbx_seq_one_letter_code
_entity_poly.pdbx_strand_id
1 'polypeptide(L)'
;MSLPGTSATSGPTGPSEDDVVKVVAGGPTEEEVVALVAALAAAASVRNSSMEPDPGPDLWADKPTLLRVPPAPGPGAWRAAAWRR
;
A
#
# COMPACT_ATOMS: atom_id res chain seq x y z
N MET A 1 -20.73 16.11 44.01
CA MET A 1 -20.55 16.96 42.82
C MET A 1 -19.49 16.31 41.94
N SER A 2 -19.88 15.71 40.82
CA SER A 2 -18.94 15.26 39.78
C SER A 2 -18.32 16.45 39.07
N LEU A 3 -17.05 16.35 38.69
CA LEU A 3 -16.47 17.13 37.61
C LEU A 3 -15.96 16.17 36.51
N PRO A 4 -16.11 16.55 35.22
CA PRO A 4 -15.94 15.66 34.09
C PRO A 4 -14.47 15.29 33.84
N GLY A 5 -14.29 14.07 33.31
CA GLY A 5 -13.00 13.55 32.87
C GLY A 5 -12.37 14.45 31.83
N THR A 6 -11.11 14.83 32.07
CA THR A 6 -10.25 15.39 31.05
C THR A 6 -9.86 14.27 30.11
N SER A 7 -10.51 14.18 28.95
CA SER A 7 -10.00 13.41 27.82
C SER A 7 -8.59 13.91 27.52
N ALA A 8 -7.60 13.07 27.77
CA ALA A 8 -6.23 13.33 27.36
C ALA A 8 -6.25 13.55 25.84
N THR A 9 -5.92 14.78 25.42
CA THR A 9 -5.53 15.04 24.04
C THR A 9 -4.22 14.29 23.83
N SER A 10 -4.28 13.11 23.22
CA SER A 10 -3.11 12.47 22.63
C SER A 10 -2.62 13.40 21.52
N GLY A 11 -1.50 14.07 21.78
CA GLY A 11 -0.74 14.75 20.73
C GLY A 11 -0.28 13.75 19.66
N PRO A 12 0.25 14.21 18.52
CA PRO A 12 0.71 13.30 17.48
C PRO A 12 1.91 12.50 17.99
N THR A 13 1.66 11.29 18.46
CA THR A 13 2.67 10.25 18.61
C THR A 13 3.32 10.10 17.24
N GLY A 14 4.64 10.30 17.17
CA GLY A 14 5.40 10.03 15.95
C GLY A 14 5.21 8.57 15.52
N PRO A 15 5.52 8.21 14.26
CA PRO A 15 5.37 6.84 13.81
C PRO A 15 6.15 5.90 14.73
N SER A 16 5.45 4.96 15.37
CA SER A 16 6.06 3.88 16.12
C SER A 16 6.63 2.83 15.15
N GLU A 17 7.63 2.08 15.58
CA GLU A 17 8.25 1.02 14.76
C GLU A 17 7.25 -0.10 14.38
N ASP A 18 6.09 -0.15 15.03
CA ASP A 18 5.00 -1.10 14.79
C ASP A 18 3.97 -0.64 13.73
N ASP A 19 4.11 0.57 13.18
CA ASP A 19 3.09 1.15 12.30
C ASP A 19 3.21 0.58 10.86
N VAL A 20 2.32 -0.35 10.51
CA VAL A 20 2.43 -1.15 9.27
C VAL A 20 2.09 -0.34 8.01
N VAL A 21 1.23 0.68 8.11
CA VAL A 21 0.76 1.47 6.96
C VAL A 21 0.55 2.93 7.37
N LYS A 22 0.94 3.89 6.52
CA LYS A 22 0.78 5.33 6.76
C LYS A 22 -0.03 6.00 5.66
N VAL A 23 -1.04 6.78 6.07
CA VAL A 23 -1.77 7.69 5.16
C VAL A 23 -0.92 8.94 4.93
N VAL A 24 -0.54 9.20 3.68
CA VAL A 24 0.31 10.34 3.30
C VAL A 24 -0.48 11.53 2.77
N ALA A 25 -1.70 11.31 2.28
CA ALA A 25 -2.59 12.34 1.78
C ALA A 25 -4.06 11.87 1.85
N GLY A 26 -5.00 12.82 1.89
CA GLY A 26 -6.43 12.55 2.03
C GLY A 26 -6.91 12.40 3.48
N GLY A 27 -8.20 12.13 3.65
CA GLY A 27 -8.84 11.86 4.95
C GLY A 27 -9.77 10.65 4.83
N PRO A 28 -9.21 9.44 4.67
CA PRO A 28 -10.02 8.23 4.51
C PRO A 28 -10.84 7.97 5.77
N THR A 29 -12.00 7.33 5.60
CA THR A 29 -12.80 6.90 6.75
C THR A 29 -12.16 5.69 7.42
N GLU A 30 -12.55 5.41 8.67
CA GLU A 30 -12.04 4.25 9.40
C GLU A 30 -12.37 2.94 8.66
N GLU A 31 -13.55 2.85 8.05
CA GLU A 31 -14.00 1.69 7.28
C GLU A 31 -13.12 1.45 6.05
N GLU A 32 -12.69 2.52 5.36
CA GLU A 32 -11.80 2.43 4.21
C GLU A 32 -10.41 1.94 4.61
N VAL A 33 -9.89 2.42 5.74
CA VAL A 33 -8.60 1.96 6.28
C VAL A 33 -8.68 0.47 6.66
N VAL A 34 -9.76 0.05 7.34
CA VAL A 34 -9.98 -1.35 7.69
C VAL A 34 -10.08 -2.23 6.44
N ALA A 35 -10.83 -1.79 5.42
CA ALA A 35 -10.96 -2.53 4.17
C ALA A 35 -9.61 -2.69 3.46
N LEU A 36 -8.78 -1.65 3.44
CA LEU A 36 -7.44 -1.69 2.85
C LEU A 36 -6.53 -2.69 3.59
N VAL A 37 -6.48 -2.63 4.92
CA VAL A 37 -5.66 -3.53 5.74
C VAL A 37 -6.11 -4.98 5.57
N ALA A 38 -7.42 -5.25 5.53
CA ALA A 38 -7.97 -6.58 5.30
C ALA A 38 -7.57 -7.14 3.92
N ALA A 39 -7.63 -6.32 2.87
CA ALA A 39 -7.20 -6.71 1.53
C ALA A 39 -5.69 -7.04 1.48
N LEU A 40 -4.85 -6.24 2.14
CA LEU A 40 -3.41 -6.49 2.26
C LEU A 40 -3.12 -7.83 2.96
N ALA A 41 -3.79 -8.11 4.08
CA ALA A 41 -3.64 -9.35 4.84
C ALA A 41 -4.07 -10.59 4.02
N ALA A 42 -5.18 -10.48 3.28
CA ALA A 42 -5.64 -11.54 2.38
C ALA A 42 -4.63 -11.81 1.25
N ALA A 43 -4.13 -10.76 0.59
CA ALA A 43 -3.14 -10.89 -0.48
C ALA A 43 -1.80 -11.46 0.02
N ALA A 44 -1.40 -11.17 1.27
CA ALA A 44 -0.23 -11.77 1.90
C ALA A 44 -0.42 -13.28 2.14
N SER A 45 -1.60 -13.67 2.64
CA SER A 45 -1.92 -15.09 2.91
C SER A 45 -1.88 -15.97 1.66
N VAL A 46 -2.26 -15.44 0.50
CA VAL A 46 -2.24 -16.17 -0.78
C VAL A 46 -0.81 -16.41 -1.30
N ARG A 47 0.13 -15.48 -1.08
CA ARG A 47 1.53 -15.64 -1.52
C ARG A 47 2.28 -16.75 -0.80
N ASN A 48 1.86 -17.11 0.41
CA ASN A 48 2.55 -18.12 1.21
C ASN A 48 2.19 -19.57 0.80
N SER A 49 1.27 -19.79 -0.15
CA SER A 49 0.76 -21.12 -0.51
C SER A 49 1.09 -21.59 -1.94
N SER A 50 1.72 -20.77 -2.78
CA SER A 50 2.06 -21.13 -4.17
C SER A 50 3.57 -21.26 -4.40
N MET A 51 3.98 -22.34 -5.08
CA MET A 51 5.31 -22.44 -5.70
C MET A 51 5.32 -21.47 -6.89
N GLU A 52 6.12 -20.40 -6.78
CA GLU A 52 6.07 -19.26 -7.70
C GLU A 52 6.49 -19.69 -9.12
N PRO A 53 5.63 -19.51 -10.15
CA PRO A 53 6.06 -19.61 -11.54
C PRO A 53 7.00 -18.44 -11.86
N ASP A 54 7.92 -18.64 -12.82
CA ASP A 54 8.89 -17.63 -13.25
C ASP A 54 8.18 -16.28 -13.49
N PRO A 55 8.47 -15.24 -12.70
CA PRO A 55 7.84 -13.94 -12.84
C PRO A 55 8.40 -13.34 -14.13
N GLY A 56 7.69 -13.55 -15.24
CA GLY A 56 8.05 -12.97 -16.53
C GLY A 56 8.41 -11.47 -16.39
N PRO A 57 9.16 -10.91 -17.35
CA PRO A 57 10.01 -9.73 -17.16
C PRO A 57 9.38 -8.64 -16.29
N ASP A 58 9.92 -8.39 -15.09
CA ASP A 58 9.39 -7.36 -14.20
C ASP A 58 9.63 -5.97 -14.80
N LEU A 59 8.53 -5.28 -15.15
CA LEU A 59 8.57 -3.94 -15.73
C LEU A 59 9.04 -2.88 -14.70
N TRP A 60 9.02 -3.21 -13.41
CA TRP A 60 9.56 -2.37 -12.33
C TRP A 60 11.07 -2.55 -12.16
N ALA A 61 11.58 -3.77 -12.33
CA ALA A 61 13.01 -4.06 -12.42
C ALA A 61 13.63 -3.65 -13.78
N ASP A 62 12.81 -3.14 -14.70
CA ASP A 62 13.23 -2.85 -16.06
C ASP A 62 14.29 -1.75 -16.07
N LYS A 63 15.45 -2.10 -16.62
CA LYS A 63 16.64 -1.25 -16.72
C LYS A 63 16.40 0.14 -17.35
N PRO A 64 15.48 0.35 -18.32
CA PRO A 64 15.11 1.70 -18.76
C PRO A 64 14.58 2.61 -17.65
N THR A 65 13.91 2.08 -16.62
CA THR A 65 13.45 2.83 -15.45
C THR A 65 14.63 3.34 -14.62
N LEU A 66 15.72 2.56 -14.51
CA LEU A 66 16.97 2.97 -13.85
C LEU A 66 17.73 4.07 -14.63
N LEU A 67 17.53 4.12 -15.94
CA LEU A 67 18.17 5.09 -16.85
C LEU A 67 17.31 6.35 -17.06
N ARG A 68 16.20 6.51 -16.32
CA ARG A 68 15.22 7.60 -16.48
C ARG A 68 14.75 7.77 -17.92
N VAL A 69 14.58 6.67 -18.65
CA VAL A 69 13.95 6.71 -19.96
C VAL A 69 12.46 7.00 -19.73
N PRO A 70 11.88 8.03 -20.37
CA PRO A 70 10.46 8.28 -20.27
C PRO A 70 9.69 7.03 -20.68
N PRO A 71 8.69 6.57 -19.89
CA PRO A 71 7.87 5.42 -20.29
C PRO A 71 7.21 5.76 -21.63
N ALA A 72 7.37 4.88 -22.62
CA ALA A 72 6.81 5.12 -23.94
C ALA A 72 5.28 5.14 -23.84
N PRO A 73 4.61 6.24 -24.22
CA PRO A 73 3.16 6.26 -24.27
C PRO A 73 2.71 5.32 -25.40
N GLY A 74 1.97 4.27 -25.03
CA GLY A 74 1.51 3.26 -25.98
C GLY A 74 0.18 2.65 -25.53
N PRO A 75 -0.71 2.28 -26.47
CA PRO A 75 -1.93 1.54 -26.16
C PRO A 75 -1.60 0.29 -25.34
N GLY A 76 -2.18 0.17 -24.15
CA GLY A 76 -1.96 -0.96 -23.25
C GLY A 76 -0.88 -0.76 -22.18
N ALA A 77 -0.03 0.28 -22.27
CA ALA A 77 0.99 0.58 -21.25
C ALA A 77 0.37 0.79 -19.85
N TRP A 78 -0.76 1.50 -19.80
CA TRP A 78 -1.53 1.70 -18.57
C TRP A 78 -2.32 0.46 -18.15
N ARG A 79 -2.73 -0.38 -19.10
CA ARG A 79 -3.43 -1.63 -18.77
C ARG A 79 -2.51 -2.57 -18.02
N ALA A 80 -1.22 -2.64 -18.36
CA ALA A 80 -0.26 -3.48 -17.66
C ALA A 80 -0.14 -3.18 -16.16
N ALA A 81 -0.38 -1.94 -15.73
CA ALA A 81 -0.35 -1.56 -14.31
C ALA A 81 -1.54 -2.10 -13.48
N ALA A 82 -2.65 -2.49 -14.14
CA ALA A 82 -3.85 -2.99 -13.49
C ALA A 82 -3.84 -4.51 -13.25
N TRP A 83 -2.87 -5.23 -13.81
CA TRP A 83 -2.74 -6.67 -13.65
C TRP A 83 -1.57 -6.97 -12.74
N ARG A 84 -1.83 -7.72 -11.69
CA ARG A 84 -0.80 -8.31 -10.85
C ARG A 84 -0.14 -9.42 -11.68
N ARG A 85 1.18 -9.36 -11.89
CA ARG A 85 1.93 -10.57 -12.27
C ARG A 85 1.90 -11.56 -11.12
#